data_AF-A0A945AW05-F1
#
_entry.id   AF-A0A945AW05-F1
#
_cell.length_a   1.000
_cell.length_b   1.000
_cell.length_c   1.000
_cell.angle_alpha   90.00
_cell.angle_beta   90.00
_cell.angle_gamma   90.00
#
_symmetry.space_group_name_H-M   'P 1'
#
loop_
_entity.id
_entity.type
_entity.pdbx_description
1 polymer ?
#
loop_
_entity_poly.entity_id
_entity_poly.type
_entity_poly.pdbx_seq_one_letter_code
_entity_poly.pdbx_strand_id
1 'polypeptide(L)' 'ARKLVNEGVIGRDDRVVCILTGHQLKDPNATVAYHTTDQNLFNEVLGSRGVSRASFANRAVTVGNRFDDIIQAIDLYS' A
#
# COMPACT_ATOMS: atom_id res chain seq x y z
N ALA A 1 -4.20 15.37 -6.13
CA ALA A 1 -4.12 16.79 -5.73
C ALA A 1 -2.70 17.25 -5.37
N ARG A 2 -1.94 16.55 -4.51
CA ARG A 2 -0.63 17.03 -3.98
C ARG A 2 0.30 17.69 -5.02
N LYS A 3 0.54 17.04 -6.16
CA LYS A 3 1.42 17.59 -7.22
C LYS A 3 0.92 18.93 -7.76
N LEU A 4 -0.36 19.01 -8.12
CA LEU A 4 -0.99 20.23 -8.65
C LEU A 4 -1.05 21.37 -7.61
N VAL A 5 -1.20 21.04 -6.32
CA VAL A 5 -1.08 22.01 -5.23
C VAL A 5 0.35 22.56 -5.15
N ASN A 6 1.36 21.70 -5.24
CA ASN A 6 2.76 22.11 -5.22
C ASN A 6 3.16 22.96 -6.44
N GLU A 7 2.55 22.70 -7.60
CA GLU A 7 2.74 23.45 -8.83
C GLU A 7 1.93 24.75 -8.88
N GLY A 8 1.06 25.01 -7.89
CA GLY A 8 0.22 26.20 -7.83
C GLY A 8 -0.96 26.20 -8.82
N VAL A 9 -1.25 25.06 -9.45
CA VAL A 9 -2.35 24.92 -10.42
C VAL A 9 -3.72 24.91 -9.72
N ILE A 10 -3.78 24.36 -8.50
CA ILE A 10 -4.96 24.42 -7.63
C ILE A 10 -4.56 24.94 -6.25
N GLY A 11 -5.41 25.76 -5.65
CA GLY A 11 -5.26 26.31 -4.31
C GLY A 11 -5.55 25.26 -3.22
N ARG A 12 -5.09 25.55 -1.99
CA ARG A 12 -5.40 24.72 -0.81
C ARG A 12 -6.87 24.84 -0.39
N ASP A 13 -7.50 25.98 -0.71
CA ASP A 13 -8.88 26.28 -0.36
C ASP A 13 -9.87 25.94 -1.49
N ASP A 14 -9.38 25.43 -2.62
CA ASP A 14 -10.23 25.02 -3.74
C ASP A 14 -11.07 23.80 -3.36
N ARG A 15 -12.35 23.84 -3.74
CA ARG A 15 -13.23 22.68 -3.60
C ARG A 15 -13.00 21.71 -4.76
N VAL A 16 -12.30 20.62 -4.48
CA VAL A 16 -11.92 19.60 -5.47
C VAL A 16 -12.68 18.30 -5.24
N VAL A 17 -13.12 17.65 -6.31
CA VAL A 17 -13.73 16.31 -6.29
C VAL A 17 -12.87 15.34 -7.10
N CYS A 18 -12.42 14.26 -6.47
CA CYS A 18 -11.76 13.14 -7.15
C CYS A 18 -12.79 12.08 -7.52
N ILE A 19 -12.87 11.72 -8.80
CA ILE A 19 -13.78 10.66 -9.26
C ILE A 19 -13.01 9.35 -9.35
N LEU A 20 -13.37 8.38 -8.53
CA LEU A 20 -12.88 7.00 -8.62
C LEU A 20 -13.82 6.21 -9.53
N THR A 21 -13.33 5.78 -10.69
CA THR A 21 -14.14 5.09 -11.71
C THR A 21 -14.17 3.56 -11.53
N GLY A 22 -13.41 3.03 -10.58
CA GLY A 22 -13.30 1.60 -10.32
C GLY A 22 -13.28 1.28 -8.83
N HIS A 23 -13.93 0.16 -8.48
CA HIS A 23 -13.85 -0.41 -7.13
C HIS A 23 -12.51 -1.14 -6.96
N GLN A 24 -11.86 -1.02 -5.80
CA GLN A 24 -10.54 -1.61 -5.55
C GLN A 24 -10.52 -3.13 -5.75
N LEU A 25 -11.57 -3.83 -5.32
CA LEU A 25 -11.76 -5.27 -5.55
C LEU A 25 -11.78 -5.71 -7.04
N LYS A 26 -11.75 -4.80 -8.01
CA LYS A 26 -11.53 -5.15 -9.41
C LYS A 26 -10.06 -5.50 -9.72
N ASP A 27 -9.11 -5.05 -8.90
CA ASP A 27 -7.69 -5.44 -8.97
C ASP A 27 -7.10 -5.58 -7.55
N PRO A 28 -7.51 -6.61 -6.78
CA PRO A 28 -6.97 -6.85 -5.45
C PRO A 28 -5.49 -7.27 -5.49
N ASN A 29 -5.02 -7.80 -6.63
CA ASN A 29 -3.64 -8.24 -6.80
C ASN A 29 -2.66 -7.05 -6.73
N ALA A 30 -3.03 -5.86 -7.21
CA ALA A 30 -2.22 -4.66 -7.03
C ALA A 30 -2.00 -4.32 -5.55
N THR A 31 -3.04 -4.46 -4.72
CA THR A 31 -2.93 -4.26 -3.26
C THR A 31 -2.05 -5.33 -2.62
N VAL A 32 -2.29 -6.61 -2.91
CA VAL A 32 -1.47 -7.71 -2.35
C VAL A 32 -0.01 -7.56 -2.76
N ALA A 33 0.27 -7.30 -4.03
CA ALA A 33 1.63 -7.09 -4.53
C ALA A 33 2.32 -5.88 -3.89
N TYR A 34 1.58 -4.83 -3.50
CA TYR A 34 2.19 -3.69 -2.80
C TYR A 34 2.62 -4.06 -1.37
N HIS A 35 1.83 -4.91 -0.70
CA HIS A 35 2.01 -5.26 0.70
C HIS A 35 2.82 -6.54 0.95
N THR A 36 3.11 -7.33 -0.10
CA THR A 36 3.83 -8.60 0.04
C THR A 36 5.33 -8.41 0.30
N THR A 37 5.96 -9.47 0.79
CA THR A 37 7.43 -9.64 0.83
C THR A 37 7.96 -10.39 -0.40
N ASP A 38 7.10 -10.95 -1.25
CA ASP A 38 7.48 -11.64 -2.49
C ASP A 38 7.91 -10.63 -3.56
N GLN A 39 9.21 -10.56 -3.82
CA GLN A 39 9.79 -9.63 -4.78
C GLN A 39 9.44 -9.97 -6.24
N ASN A 40 9.23 -11.25 -6.56
CA ASN A 40 8.86 -11.67 -7.91
C ASN A 40 7.44 -11.20 -8.23
N LEU A 41 6.51 -11.47 -7.32
CA LEU A 41 5.12 -11.00 -7.43
C LEU A 41 5.05 -9.47 -7.49
N PHE A 42 5.83 -8.76 -6.65
CA PHE A 42 5.94 -7.31 -6.70
C PHE A 42 6.38 -6.81 -8.10
N ASN A 43 7.46 -7.37 -8.64
CA ASN A 43 8.03 -6.94 -9.91
C ASN A 43 7.09 -7.22 -11.09
N GLU A 44 6.44 -8.39 -11.09
CA GLU A 44 5.47 -8.78 -12.11
C GLU A 44 4.27 -7.83 -12.15
N VAL A 45 3.66 -7.56 -10.99
CA VAL A 45 2.40 -6.81 -10.89
C VAL A 45 2.60 -5.28 -10.87
N LEU A 46 3.64 -4.78 -10.20
CA LEU A 46 3.83 -3.34 -9.95
C LEU A 46 5.08 -2.78 -10.61
N GLY A 47 6.14 -3.58 -10.76
CA GLY A 47 7.37 -3.17 -11.46
C GLY A 47 7.08 -2.80 -12.92
N SER A 48 6.28 -3.61 -13.61
CA SER A 48 5.77 -3.33 -14.97
C SER A 48 4.95 -2.03 -15.07
N ARG A 49 4.41 -1.54 -13.95
CA ARG A 49 3.62 -0.30 -13.84
C ARG A 49 4.44 0.89 -13.33
N GLY A 50 5.77 0.76 -13.27
CA GLY A 50 6.70 1.82 -12.89
C GLY A 50 6.84 2.04 -11.38
N VAL A 51 6.33 1.12 -10.54
CA VAL A 51 6.54 1.18 -9.09
C VAL A 51 7.88 0.56 -8.75
N SER A 52 8.77 1.34 -8.13
CA SER A 52 10.12 0.88 -7.78
C SER A 52 10.26 0.46 -6.32
N ARG A 53 9.40 0.96 -5.42
CA ARG A 53 9.45 0.67 -3.97
C ARG A 53 8.07 0.77 -3.33
N ALA A 54 7.84 -0.05 -2.30
CA ALA A 54 6.65 0.00 -1.44
C ALA A 54 7.00 0.55 -0.05
N SER A 55 7.23 1.87 0.05
CA SER A 55 7.67 2.52 1.28
C SER A 55 6.67 2.46 2.45
N PHE A 56 5.40 2.14 2.15
CA PHE A 56 4.32 2.06 3.14
C PHE A 56 3.68 0.67 3.18
N ALA A 57 4.43 -0.37 2.77
CA ALA A 57 3.95 -1.74 2.80
C ALA A 57 3.72 -2.23 4.23
N ASN A 58 2.46 -2.43 4.59
CA ASN A 58 2.07 -3.23 5.76
C ASN A 58 2.22 -4.73 5.46
N ARG A 59 3.42 -5.28 5.69
CA ARG A 59 3.73 -6.69 5.40
C ARG A 59 3.15 -7.61 6.47
N ALA A 60 2.71 -8.79 6.05
CA ALA A 60 2.31 -9.83 7.00
C ALA A 60 3.52 -10.25 7.86
N VAL A 61 3.28 -10.38 9.16
CA VAL A 61 4.24 -10.92 10.12
C VAL A 61 3.88 -12.39 10.36
N THR A 62 4.76 -13.31 9.96
CA THR A 62 4.56 -14.74 10.20
C THR A 62 4.89 -15.07 11.65
N VAL A 63 3.98 -15.75 12.33
CA VAL A 63 4.12 -16.15 13.74
C VAL A 63 3.92 -17.65 13.90
N GLY A 64 4.58 -18.25 14.90
CA GLY A 64 4.35 -19.65 15.27
C GLY A 64 2.95 -19.85 15.82
N ASN A 65 2.36 -21.04 15.63
CA ASN A 65 1.04 -21.36 16.20
C ASN A 65 1.14 -21.77 17.68
N ARG A 66 1.75 -20.91 18.49
CA ARG A 66 1.88 -21.06 19.94
C ARG A 66 1.45 -19.75 20.59
N PHE A 67 0.77 -19.86 21.73
CA PHE A 67 0.26 -18.69 22.45
C PHE A 67 1.36 -17.65 22.75
N ASP A 68 2.50 -18.11 23.28
CA ASP A 68 3.61 -17.23 23.64
C ASP A 68 4.19 -16.48 22.42
N ASP A 69 4.34 -17.17 21.28
CA ASP A 69 4.86 -16.59 20.03
C ASP A 69 3.91 -15.49 19.50
N ILE A 70 2.59 -15.68 19.64
CA ILE A 70 1.57 -14.72 19.20
C ILE A 70 1.59 -13.48 20.10
N ILE A 71 1.61 -13.65 21.43
CA ILE A 71 1.65 -12.54 22.39
C ILE A 71 2.92 -11.71 22.19
N GLN A 72 4.07 -12.37 22.06
CA GLN A 72 5.34 -11.69 21.81
C GLN A 72 5.29 -10.82 20.54
N ALA A 73 4.69 -11.34 19.46
CA ALA A 73 4.55 -10.58 18.23
C ALA A 73 3.62 -9.37 18.39
N ILE A 74 2.51 -9.50 19.12
CA ILE A 74 1.60 -8.38 19.39
C ILE A 74 2.31 -7.29 20.19
N ASP A 75 3.00 -7.64 21.27
CA ASP A 75 3.70 -6.68 22.14
C ASP A 75 4.81 -5.91 21.41
N LEU A 76 5.48 -6.54 20.45
CA LEU A 76 6.54 -5.90 19.65
C LEU A 76 6.02 -4.75 18.76
N TYR A 77 4.76 -4.82 18.33
CA TYR A 77 4.13 -3.89 17.39
C TYR A 77 2.98 -3.07 17.99
N SER A 78 2.79 -3.13 19.31
CA SER A 78 1.85 -2.30 20.09
C SER A 78 2.37 -0.88 20.27
#